data_AF-A0AAU6QZH6-F1
#
_entry.id   AF-A0AAU6QZH6-F1
#
_cell.length_a   1.000
_cell.length_b   1.000
_cell.length_c   1.000
_cell.angle_alpha   90.00
_cell.angle_beta   90.00
_cell.angle_gamma   90.00
#
_symmetry.space_group_name_H-M   'P 1'
#
loop_
_entity.id
_entity.type
_entity.pdbx_description
1 polymer ?
#
loop_
_entity_poly.entity_id
_entity_poly.type
_entity_poly.pdbx_seq_one_letter_code
_entity_poly.pdbx_strand_id
1 'polypeptide(L)'
;MRSVQYVCASSSRKIDGRLDENTAWFEFRQIAHLFGMNLEQAAKLLRQACATGDIEPAKDVRSSDRCKCLLSHRAVVAVGYQVNYGRATAFRHWCASGLTVLFR
;
A
#
# COMPACT_ATOMS: atom_id res chain seq x y z
N MET A 1 10.00 -13.61 -6.32
CA MET A 1 9.13 -12.83 -5.42
C MET A 1 9.59 -13.01 -3.98
N ARG A 2 9.90 -11.92 -3.28
CA ARG A 2 10.32 -11.95 -1.86
C ARG A 2 9.16 -11.46 -0.98
N SER A 3 8.97 -12.05 0.18
CA SER A 3 7.96 -11.57 1.14
C SER A 3 8.47 -10.33 1.86
N VAL A 4 7.60 -9.35 2.10
CA VAL A 4 7.90 -8.15 2.88
C VAL A 4 6.83 -7.95 3.95
N GLN A 5 7.21 -7.41 5.11
CA GLN A 5 6.28 -7.12 6.19
C GLN A 5 6.52 -5.72 6.73
N TYR A 6 5.45 -4.96 6.90
CA TYR A 6 5.48 -3.66 7.58
C TYR A 6 4.70 -3.72 8.89
N VAL A 7 5.28 -3.15 9.93
CA VAL A 7 4.66 -2.98 11.25
C VAL A 7 4.55 -1.49 11.54
N CYS A 8 3.34 -0.99 11.69
CA CYS A 8 3.10 0.41 12.02
C CYS A 8 3.37 0.65 13.50
N ALA A 9 4.48 1.32 13.83
CA ALA A 9 4.89 1.59 15.21
C ALA A 9 3.80 2.30 16.05
N SER A 10 3.01 3.19 15.44
CA SER A 10 1.99 3.96 16.16
C SER A 10 0.70 3.18 16.47
N SER A 11 0.48 2.01 15.86
CA SER A 11 -0.77 1.26 16.00
C SER A 11 -0.60 -0.24 16.16
N SER A 12 0.65 -0.73 16.11
CA SER A 12 1.04 -2.14 16.09
C SER A 12 0.37 -2.97 14.98
N ARG A 13 -0.33 -2.33 14.03
CA ARG A 13 -0.95 -2.99 12.87
C ARG A 13 0.13 -3.48 11.92
N LYS A 14 -0.10 -4.66 11.34
CA LYS A 14 0.85 -5.33 10.46
C LYS A 14 0.22 -5.58 9.12
N ILE A 15 1.03 -5.47 8.06
CA ILE A 15 0.67 -5.89 6.72
C ILE A 15 1.81 -6.68 6.09
N ASP A 16 1.43 -7.69 5.34
CA ASP A 16 2.30 -8.57 4.57
C ASP A 16 2.10 -8.29 3.08
N GLY A 17 3.21 -8.17 2.38
CA GLY A 17 3.26 -7.91 0.96
C GLY A 17 4.24 -8.81 0.24
N ARG A 18 4.28 -8.67 -1.08
CA ARG A 18 5.27 -9.32 -1.94
C ARG A 18 6.04 -8.27 -2.71
N LEU A 19 7.36 -8.35 -2.64
CA LEU A 19 8.26 -7.61 -3.48
C LEU A 19 8.42 -8.35 -4.81
N ASP A 20 8.03 -7.66 -5.86
CA ASP A 20 8.17 -8.07 -7.25
C ASP A 20 8.99 -7.02 -7.98
N GLU A 21 10.19 -7.41 -8.42
CA GLU A 21 11.23 -6.49 -8.87
C GLU A 21 11.37 -5.32 -7.88
N ASN A 22 11.08 -4.10 -8.32
CA ASN A 22 11.20 -2.88 -7.53
C ASN A 22 9.90 -2.42 -6.84
N THR A 23 8.83 -3.21 -6.93
CA THR A 23 7.52 -2.83 -6.44
C THR A 23 7.04 -3.80 -5.37
N ALA A 24 6.86 -3.29 -4.14
CA ALA A 24 6.12 -4.02 -3.13
C ALA A 24 4.61 -3.92 -3.37
N TRP A 25 3.94 -5.05 -3.33
CA TRP A 25 2.51 -5.23 -3.55
C TRP A 25 1.83 -5.70 -2.28
N PHE A 26 0.69 -5.08 -1.95
CA PHE A 26 -0.07 -5.37 -0.73
C PHE A 26 -1.53 -5.63 -1.06
N GLU A 27 -2.18 -6.54 -0.34
CA GLU A 27 -3.60 -6.77 -0.51
C GLU A 27 -4.42 -5.57 -0.03
N PHE A 28 -5.42 -5.18 -0.81
CA PHE A 28 -6.29 -4.05 -0.54
C PHE A 28 -6.94 -4.10 0.85
N ARG A 29 -7.36 -5.28 1.29
CA ARG A 29 -7.92 -5.49 2.64
C ARG A 29 -6.92 -5.15 3.76
N GLN A 30 -5.65 -5.47 3.55
CA GLN A 30 -4.60 -5.17 4.50
C GLN A 30 -4.32 -3.66 4.57
N ILE A 31 -4.46 -2.95 3.46
CA ILE A 31 -4.30 -1.49 3.42
C ILE A 31 -5.45 -0.81 4.16
N ALA A 32 -6.70 -1.26 3.94
CA ALA A 32 -7.83 -0.79 4.72
C ALA A 32 -7.61 -1.03 6.23
N HIS A 33 -7.12 -2.22 6.59
CA HIS A 33 -6.71 -2.53 7.96
C HIS A 33 -5.59 -1.59 8.45
N LEU A 34 -4.54 -1.36 7.67
CA LEU A 34 -3.41 -0.50 8.06
C LEU A 34 -3.89 0.89 8.43
N PHE A 35 -4.77 1.48 7.63
CA PHE A 35 -5.26 2.85 7.83
C PHE A 35 -6.50 2.95 8.72
N GLY A 36 -7.09 1.83 9.14
CA GLY A 36 -8.30 1.85 9.98
C GLY A 36 -9.55 2.24 9.23
N MET A 37 -9.61 1.91 7.94
CA MET A 37 -10.76 2.13 7.07
C MET A 37 -11.55 0.84 6.88
N ASN A 38 -12.83 0.97 6.55
CA ASN A 38 -13.57 -0.12 5.92
C ASN A 38 -13.24 -0.21 4.41
N LEU A 39 -13.66 -1.30 3.75
CA LEU A 39 -13.33 -1.54 2.35
C LEU A 39 -14.00 -0.54 1.39
N GLU A 40 -15.19 -0.04 1.73
CA GLU A 40 -15.92 0.92 0.91
C GLU A 40 -15.24 2.30 0.92
N GLN A 41 -14.82 2.77 2.10
CA GLN A 41 -14.03 3.99 2.28
C GLN A 41 -12.71 3.89 1.51
N ALA A 42 -11.99 2.78 1.67
CA ALA A 42 -10.76 2.55 0.94
C ALA A 42 -10.99 2.55 -0.59
N ALA A 43 -12.13 2.00 -1.06
CA ALA A 43 -12.42 1.90 -2.49
C ALA A 43 -12.82 3.25 -3.08
N LYS A 44 -13.49 4.10 -2.28
CA LYS A 44 -13.76 5.49 -2.63
C LYS A 44 -12.46 6.27 -2.80
N LEU A 45 -11.54 6.17 -1.84
CA LEU A 45 -10.26 6.87 -1.88
C LEU A 45 -9.35 6.39 -3.01
N LEU A 46 -9.32 5.08 -3.27
CA LEU A 46 -8.60 4.54 -4.41
C LEU A 46 -9.12 5.12 -5.73
N ARG A 47 -10.44 5.16 -5.92
CA ARG A 47 -11.06 5.79 -7.11
C ARG A 47 -10.70 7.27 -7.23
N GLN A 48 -10.70 8.00 -6.12
CA GLN A 48 -10.32 9.42 -6.10
C GLN A 48 -8.84 9.62 -6.45
N ALA A 49 -7.95 8.79 -5.90
CA ALA A 49 -6.52 8.86 -6.20
C ALA A 49 -6.22 8.49 -7.67
N CYS A 50 -6.98 7.56 -8.26
CA CYS A 50 -6.92 7.31 -9.71
C CYS A 50 -7.44 8.50 -10.53
N ALA A 51 -8.54 9.14 -10.11
CA ALA A 51 -9.14 10.25 -10.84
C ALA A 51 -8.30 11.54 -10.79
N THR A 52 -7.53 11.74 -9.72
CA THR A 52 -6.62 12.89 -9.54
C THR A 52 -5.25 12.68 -10.18
N GLY A 53 -4.94 11.46 -10.63
CA GLY A 53 -3.64 11.13 -11.21
C GLY A 53 -2.53 10.85 -10.19
N ASP A 54 -2.86 10.80 -8.89
CA ASP A 54 -1.92 10.40 -7.83
C ASP A 54 -1.46 8.94 -7.98
N ILE A 55 -2.26 8.12 -8.65
CA ILE A 55 -2.03 6.70 -8.90
C ILE A 55 -2.29 6.41 -10.38
N GLU A 56 -1.41 5.63 -11.01
CA GLU A 56 -1.63 5.14 -12.37
C GLU A 56 -2.16 3.70 -12.31
N PRO A 57 -3.47 3.45 -12.58
CA PRO A 57 -4.09 2.14 -12.34
C PRO A 57 -3.36 0.98 -13.02
N ALA A 58 -2.84 1.20 -14.24
CA ALA A 58 -2.11 0.18 -15.00
C ALA A 58 -0.79 -0.26 -14.35
N LYS A 59 -0.16 0.61 -13.56
CA LYS A 59 1.12 0.34 -12.87
C LYS A 59 0.96 0.04 -11.39
N ASP A 60 -0.09 0.56 -10.76
CA ASP A 60 -0.21 0.60 -9.31
C ASP A 60 -1.33 -0.29 -8.76
N VAL A 61 -2.19 -0.83 -9.62
CA VAL A 61 -3.31 -1.70 -9.24
C VAL A 61 -3.23 -3.01 -10.03
N ARG A 62 -3.27 -4.15 -9.33
CA ARG A 62 -3.34 -5.48 -9.96
C ARG A 62 -4.55 -6.24 -9.44
N SER A 63 -5.34 -6.81 -10.35
CA SER A 63 -6.32 -7.83 -10.00
C SER A 63 -5.63 -9.19 -10.00
N SER A 64 -5.69 -9.91 -8.89
CA SER A 64 -5.20 -11.29 -8.76
C SER A 64 -6.35 -12.28 -9.00
N ASP A 65 -6.01 -13.45 -9.56
CA ASP A 65 -6.91 -14.58 -9.90
C ASP A 65 -7.89 -15.03 -8.80
N ARG A 66 -7.68 -14.62 -7.54
CA ARG A 66 -8.56 -14.93 -6.40
C ARG A 66 -9.48 -13.78 -6.00
N CYS A 67 -9.85 -12.89 -6.92
CA CYS A 67 -10.61 -11.66 -6.64
C CYS A 67 -9.92 -10.74 -5.60
N LYS A 68 -8.60 -10.83 -5.48
CA LYS A 68 -7.82 -9.99 -4.57
C LYS A 68 -7.28 -8.80 -5.36
N CYS A 69 -7.63 -7.59 -4.94
CA CYS A 69 -7.02 -6.38 -5.44
C CYS A 69 -5.69 -6.15 -4.70
N LEU A 70 -4.60 -5.99 -5.45
CA LEU A 70 -3.29 -5.64 -4.96
C LEU A 70 -2.98 -4.20 -5.32
N LEU A 71 -2.44 -3.44 -4.36
CA LEU A 71 -1.94 -2.09 -4.58
C LEU A 71 -0.42 -2.08 -4.45
N SER A 72 0.22 -1.31 -5.31
CA SER A 72 1.64 -0.99 -5.16
C SER A 72 1.87 -0.18 -3.88
N HIS A 73 3.09 -0.22 -3.35
CA HIS A 73 3.49 0.64 -2.24
C HIS A 73 3.27 2.13 -2.53
N ARG A 74 3.35 2.56 -3.80
CA ARG A 74 3.06 3.94 -4.21
C ARG A 74 1.57 4.26 -4.04
N ALA A 75 0.70 3.38 -4.50
CA ALA A 75 -0.75 3.49 -4.27
C ALA A 75 -1.11 3.48 -2.78
N VAL A 76 -0.44 2.65 -1.98
CA VAL A 76 -0.64 2.62 -0.51
C VAL A 76 -0.32 3.98 0.10
N VAL A 77 0.77 4.62 -0.32
CA VAL A 77 1.18 5.96 0.17
C VAL A 77 0.18 7.03 -0.28
N ALA A 78 -0.23 7.02 -1.55
CA ALA A 78 -1.20 7.98 -2.08
C ALA A 78 -2.56 7.90 -1.37
N VAL A 79 -3.13 6.70 -1.23
CA VAL A 79 -4.36 6.49 -0.46
C VAL A 79 -4.15 6.88 1.01
N GLY A 80 -2.99 6.52 1.58
CA GLY A 80 -2.65 6.84 2.96
C GLY A 80 -2.62 8.33 3.27
N TYR A 81 -2.09 9.15 2.36
CA TYR A 81 -2.01 10.61 2.56
C TYR A 81 -3.39 11.27 2.65
N GLN A 82 -4.41 10.70 1.99
CA GLN A 82 -5.79 11.17 2.06
C GLN A 82 -6.49 10.81 3.39
N VAL A 83 -5.90 9.94 4.21
CA VAL A 83 -6.51 9.40 5.44
C VAL A 83 -5.75 9.83 6.68
N ASN A 84 -4.44 9.56 6.70
CA ASN A 84 -3.59 9.83 7.84
C ASN A 84 -2.16 10.07 7.36
N TYR A 85 -1.81 11.36 7.26
CA TYR A 85 -0.50 11.80 6.78
C TYR A 85 0.67 11.17 7.54
N GLY A 86 0.59 11.12 8.88
CA GLY A 86 1.65 10.55 9.72
C GLY A 86 1.89 9.07 9.44
N ARG A 87 0.82 8.27 9.32
CA ARG A 87 0.91 6.84 9.02
C ARG A 87 1.43 6.57 7.61
N ALA A 88 1.01 7.38 6.64
CA ALA A 88 1.47 7.29 5.25
C ALA A 88 2.97 7.63 5.14
N THR A 89 3.42 8.68 5.83
CA THR A 89 4.84 9.07 5.90
C THR A 89 5.68 7.99 6.56
N ALA A 90 5.23 7.40 7.68
CA ALA A 90 5.94 6.29 8.32
C ALA A 90 6.08 5.08 7.38
N PHE A 91 5.00 4.73 6.66
CA PHE A 91 5.03 3.65 5.68
C PHE A 91 6.00 3.96 4.52
N ARG A 92 5.97 5.19 3.99
CA ARG A 92 6.90 5.63 2.93
C ARG A 92 8.36 5.54 3.37
N HIS A 93 8.68 5.97 4.60
CA HIS A 93 10.03 5.83 5.14
C HIS A 93 10.46 4.37 5.23
N TRP A 94 9.57 3.49 5.70
CA TRP A 94 9.83 2.06 5.70
C TRP A 94 10.07 1.51 4.30
N CYS A 95 9.31 1.95 3.28
CA CYS A 95 9.58 1.55 1.90
C CYS A 95 10.99 2.00 1.47
N ALA A 96 11.36 3.25 1.75
CA ALA A 96 12.67 3.77 1.41
C ALA A 96 13.82 3.06 2.14
N SER A 97 13.65 2.67 3.41
CA SER A 97 14.70 1.99 4.17
C SER A 97 14.74 0.48 3.90
N GLY A 98 13.58 -0.17 3.86
CA GLY A 98 13.43 -1.62 3.76
C GLY A 98 13.65 -2.14 2.35
N LEU A 99 13.19 -1.41 1.33
CA LEU A 99 13.43 -1.80 -0.06
C LEU A 99 14.91 -1.64 -0.44
N THR A 100 15.58 -0.58 0.03
CA THR A 100 17.03 -0.40 -0.21
C THR A 100 17.89 -1.52 0.36
N VAL A 101 17.50 -2.12 1.50
CA VAL A 101 18.20 -3.30 2.05
C VAL A 101 17.91 -4.56 1.24
N LEU A 102 16.72 -4.68 0.64
CA LEU A 102 16.32 -5.84 -0.17
C LEU A 102 16.82 -5.79 -1.63
N PHE A 103 17.32 -4.65 -2.10
CA PHE A 103 17.93 -4.48 -3.43
C PHE A 103 19.46 -4.66 -3.44
N ARG A 104 20.08 -4.95 -2.28
CA ARG A 104 21.48 -5.38 -2.22
C ARG A 104 21.64 -6.88 -2.37
#